data_AF-A0A502GDL0-F1
#
_entry.id   AF-A0A502GDL0-F1
#
_cell.length_a   1.000
_cell.length_b   1.000
_cell.length_c   1.000
_cell.angle_alpha   90.00
_cell.angle_beta   90.00
_cell.angle_gamma   90.00
#
_symmetry.space_group_name_H-M   'P 1'
#
loop_
_entity.id
_entity.type
_entity.pdbx_description
1 polymer ?
#
loop_
_entity_poly.entity_id
_entity_poly.type
_entity_poly.pdbx_seq_one_letter_code
_entity_poly.pdbx_strand_id
1 'polypeptide(L)'
;MNAIIASIKSAIIAPVKYSFGDINTIARWQNYNRSSRYTGDLKDVADHFPDFRTTDVKYLFRYLDLPDSYMEKLENDALQGGLESWTKSLETAQEFAKLSAKANGESKGNRIILKVSVDELQVLLDLDSMHRDPDFKTAIKYYENQGKEFDPGLGFKSNQQEVIAKSTILARKHIIERLNS
;
A
#
# COMPACT_ATOMS: atom_id res chain seq x y z
N MET A 1 17.99 -29.96 -40.72
CA MET A 1 18.62 -29.04 -39.74
C MET A 1 17.93 -27.66 -39.64
N ASN A 2 16.68 -27.50 -40.10
CA ASN A 2 15.99 -26.19 -40.14
C ASN A 2 14.71 -26.12 -39.28
N ALA A 3 14.36 -27.19 -38.55
CA ALA A 3 13.12 -27.23 -37.76
C ALA A 3 13.27 -26.68 -36.33
N ILE A 4 14.50 -26.50 -35.82
CA ILE A 4 14.74 -26.08 -34.43
C ILE A 4 14.82 -24.54 -34.30
N ILE A 5 15.14 -23.83 -35.39
CA ILE A 5 15.26 -22.35 -35.37
C ILE A 5 13.87 -21.66 -35.38
N ALA A 6 12.81 -22.37 -35.78
CA ALA A 6 11.44 -21.86 -35.72
C ALA A 6 10.84 -21.87 -34.31
N SER A 7 11.43 -22.62 -33.36
CA SER A 7 10.93 -22.76 -31.99
C SER A 7 11.30 -21.59 -31.06
N ILE A 8 12.10 -20.63 -31.52
CA ILE A 8 12.65 -19.55 -30.68
C ILE A 8 12.05 -18.17 -31.02
N LYS A 9 11.26 -18.03 -32.09
CA LYS A 9 10.76 -16.72 -32.56
C LYS A 9 9.30 -16.38 -32.23
N SER A 10 8.60 -17.17 -31.44
CA SER A 10 7.23 -16.81 -31.03
C SER A 10 6.83 -17.31 -29.66
N ALA A 11 7.76 -17.31 -28.69
CA ALA A 11 7.33 -16.89 -27.36
C ALA A 11 7.00 -15.41 -27.51
N ILE A 12 5.78 -15.13 -27.98
CA ILE A 12 5.18 -13.81 -27.94
C ILE A 12 5.26 -13.43 -26.47
N ILE A 13 6.28 -12.64 -26.12
CA ILE A 13 6.33 -11.95 -24.85
C ILE A 13 5.12 -11.05 -24.95
N ALA A 14 3.99 -11.52 -24.39
CA ALA A 14 2.82 -10.68 -24.21
C ALA A 14 3.35 -9.34 -23.69
N PRO A 15 2.88 -8.20 -24.26
CA PRO A 15 3.38 -6.89 -23.86
C PRO A 15 3.39 -6.88 -22.33
N VAL A 16 4.57 -6.76 -21.74
CA VAL A 16 4.75 -7.08 -20.33
C VAL A 16 3.83 -6.11 -19.59
N LYS A 17 2.71 -6.62 -19.08
CA LYS A 17 1.71 -5.83 -18.34
C LYS A 17 2.41 -5.00 -17.26
N TYR A 18 3.53 -5.52 -16.73
CA TYR A 18 4.31 -4.92 -15.66
C TYR A 18 5.75 -4.61 -16.08
N SER A 19 6.11 -3.33 -16.07
CA SER A 19 7.51 -2.95 -16.29
C SER A 19 8.38 -3.22 -15.06
N PHE A 20 9.69 -3.36 -15.26
CA PHE A 20 10.66 -3.39 -14.16
C PHE A 20 10.55 -2.15 -13.28
N GLY A 21 10.36 -0.97 -13.89
CA GLY A 21 10.25 0.31 -13.18
C GLY A 21 9.07 0.35 -12.22
N ASP A 22 7.90 -0.14 -12.66
CA ASP A 22 6.70 -0.18 -11.81
C ASP A 22 6.88 -1.11 -10.62
N ILE A 23 7.36 -2.32 -10.89
CA ILE A 23 7.63 -3.35 -9.88
C ILE A 23 8.65 -2.86 -8.85
N ASN A 24 9.75 -2.27 -9.31
CA ASN A 24 10.79 -1.75 -8.43
C ASN A 24 10.28 -0.54 -7.62
N THR A 25 9.41 0.29 -8.19
CA THR A 25 8.80 1.43 -7.48
C THR A 25 7.92 0.96 -6.33
N ILE A 26 7.08 -0.06 -6.56
CA ILE A 26 6.24 -0.67 -5.53
C ILE A 26 7.12 -1.30 -4.44
N ALA A 27 8.16 -2.04 -4.84
CA ALA A 27 9.06 -2.71 -3.90
C ALA A 27 9.79 -1.72 -3.00
N ARG A 28 10.33 -0.64 -3.58
CA ARG A 28 10.95 0.46 -2.85
C ARG A 28 9.95 1.09 -1.88
N TRP A 29 8.72 1.37 -2.30
CA TRP A 29 7.74 1.96 -1.39
C TRP A 29 7.43 1.06 -0.19
N GLN A 30 7.38 -0.26 -0.38
CA GLN A 30 7.16 -1.22 0.71
C GLN A 30 8.36 -1.33 1.66
N ASN A 31 9.58 -1.13 1.14
CA ASN A 31 10.82 -1.26 1.92
C ASN A 31 11.27 0.00 2.64
N TYR A 32 11.01 1.19 2.08
CA TYR A 32 11.50 2.42 2.67
C TYR A 32 10.61 2.91 3.82
N ASN A 33 11.28 3.35 4.90
CA ASN A 33 10.65 3.97 6.05
C ASN A 33 9.77 5.16 5.61
N ARG A 34 8.69 5.42 6.35
CA ARG A 34 7.64 6.41 6.04
C ARG A 34 8.18 7.81 5.70
N SER A 35 9.39 8.17 6.15
CA SER A 35 10.02 9.48 5.93
C SER A 35 10.60 9.72 4.52
N SER A 36 10.76 8.68 3.69
CA SER A 36 11.36 8.82 2.34
C SER A 36 10.47 8.28 1.21
N ARG A 37 9.16 8.15 1.44
CA ARG A 37 8.22 7.62 0.44
C ARG A 37 8.02 8.66 -0.67
N TYR A 38 8.56 8.38 -1.86
CA TYR A 38 8.36 9.18 -3.07
C TYR A 38 6.92 9.03 -3.56
N THR A 39 6.08 10.02 -3.26
CA THR A 39 4.63 9.95 -3.50
C THR A 39 4.23 10.20 -4.96
N GLY A 40 5.09 10.83 -5.76
CA GLY A 40 4.90 11.02 -7.19
C GLY A 40 4.95 9.70 -7.96
N ASP A 41 6.02 8.94 -7.74
CA ASP A 41 6.29 7.68 -8.46
C ASP A 41 5.14 6.66 -8.32
N LEU A 42 4.50 6.57 -7.15
CA LEU A 42 3.35 5.67 -6.96
C LEU A 42 2.09 6.11 -7.69
N LYS A 43 1.89 7.42 -7.87
CA LYS A 43 0.77 7.92 -8.65
C LYS A 43 0.96 7.57 -10.13
N ASP A 44 2.19 7.74 -10.63
CA ASP A 44 2.53 7.40 -12.01
C ASP A 44 2.37 5.89 -12.26
N VAL A 45 2.81 5.05 -11.32
CA VAL A 45 2.52 3.60 -11.36
C VAL A 45 1.02 3.34 -11.37
N ALA A 46 0.24 4.02 -10.54
CA ALA A 46 -1.20 3.86 -10.53
C ALA A 46 -1.85 4.26 -11.87
N ASP A 47 -1.29 5.21 -12.63
CA ASP A 47 -1.78 5.61 -13.97
C ASP A 47 -1.57 4.49 -15.01
N HIS A 48 -0.58 3.63 -14.83
CA HIS A 48 -0.39 2.44 -15.66
C HIS A 48 -1.40 1.31 -15.34
N PHE A 49 -1.96 1.29 -14.14
CA PHE A 49 -2.79 0.20 -13.61
C PHE A 49 -4.16 0.64 -13.08
N PRO A 50 -5.07 1.11 -13.95
CA PRO A 50 -6.37 1.61 -13.52
C PRO A 50 -7.29 0.53 -12.93
N ASP A 51 -7.12 -0.73 -13.32
CA ASP A 51 -7.89 -1.88 -12.80
C ASP A 51 -7.56 -2.19 -11.33
N PHE A 52 -6.36 -1.85 -10.87
CA PHE A 52 -5.97 -2.01 -9.47
C PHE A 52 -6.24 -0.77 -8.61
N ARG A 53 -6.85 0.30 -9.14
CA ARG A 53 -7.32 1.44 -8.32
C ARG A 53 -8.59 1.12 -7.55
N THR A 54 -9.35 0.14 -8.03
CA THR A 54 -10.63 -0.22 -7.44
C THR A 54 -10.42 -1.22 -6.33
N THR A 55 -11.11 -1.01 -5.23
CA THR A 55 -11.20 -1.97 -4.14
C THR A 55 -12.63 -2.51 -4.07
N ASP A 56 -12.75 -3.78 -3.73
CA ASP A 56 -14.02 -4.50 -3.56
C ASP A 56 -14.68 -4.25 -2.19
N VAL A 57 -14.01 -3.53 -1.28
CA VAL A 57 -14.54 -3.21 0.04
C VAL A 57 -15.11 -1.80 0.12
N LYS A 58 -16.09 -1.62 1.00
CA LYS A 58 -16.75 -0.32 1.23
C LYS A 58 -15.93 0.63 2.10
N TYR A 59 -15.13 0.08 3.01
CA TYR A 59 -14.39 0.84 4.00
C TYR A 59 -12.96 0.36 4.09
N LEU A 60 -12.06 1.30 4.37
CA LEU A 60 -10.68 1.03 4.67
C LEU A 60 -10.36 1.46 6.10
N PHE A 61 -9.41 0.75 6.71
CA PHE A 61 -9.03 0.93 8.10
C PHE A 61 -7.56 1.30 8.24
N ARG A 62 -7.25 2.08 9.27
CA ARG A 62 -5.88 2.50 9.54
C ARG A 62 -5.68 2.79 11.03
N TYR A 63 -4.66 2.17 11.61
CA TYR A 63 -4.12 2.57 12.90
C TYR A 63 -3.22 3.80 12.76
N LEU A 64 -3.40 4.74 13.67
CA LEU A 64 -2.50 5.88 13.88
C LEU A 64 -2.13 6.00 15.36
N ASP A 65 -0.91 6.46 15.61
CA ASP A 65 -0.45 6.91 16.91
C ASP A 65 -0.11 8.40 16.79
N LEU A 66 -0.92 9.26 17.41
CA LEU A 66 -0.89 10.71 17.18
C LEU A 66 -0.63 11.48 18.48
N PRO A 67 0.25 12.49 18.48
CA PRO A 67 0.34 13.43 19.60
C PRO A 67 -0.99 14.14 19.88
N ASP A 68 -1.21 14.61 21.10
CA ASP A 68 -2.43 15.35 21.50
C ASP A 68 -2.75 16.52 20.55
N SER A 69 -1.73 17.25 20.11
CA SER A 69 -1.90 18.37 19.17
C SER A 69 -2.48 17.96 17.81
N TYR A 70 -2.26 16.73 17.36
CA TYR A 70 -2.86 16.20 16.13
C TYR A 70 -4.26 15.64 16.39
N MET A 71 -4.54 15.15 17.59
CA MET A 71 -5.89 14.78 17.99
C MET A 71 -6.82 15.99 18.07
N GLU A 72 -6.36 17.09 18.66
CA GLU A 72 -7.11 18.34 18.69
C GLU A 72 -7.46 18.82 17.27
N LYS A 73 -6.51 18.72 16.34
CA LYS A 73 -6.77 19.01 14.92
C LYS A 73 -7.78 18.06 14.30
N LEU A 74 -7.73 16.75 14.59
CA LEU A 74 -8.76 15.81 14.12
C LEU A 74 -10.15 16.15 14.65
N GLU A 75 -10.22 16.71 15.85
CA GLU A 75 -11.47 17.08 16.51
C GLU A 75 -12.05 18.42 16.01
N ASN A 76 -11.19 19.39 15.68
CA ASN A 76 -11.60 20.78 15.41
C ASN A 76 -11.47 21.20 13.94
N ASP A 77 -10.38 20.85 13.26
CA ASP A 77 -10.00 21.44 11.97
C ASP A 77 -9.87 20.42 10.83
N ALA A 78 -9.91 19.13 11.17
CA ALA A 78 -9.61 17.99 10.33
C ALA A 78 -8.16 17.96 9.78
N LEU A 79 -7.56 16.78 9.73
CA LEU A 79 -6.22 16.58 9.20
C LEU A 79 -6.29 16.35 7.68
N GLN A 80 -5.62 17.21 6.91
CA GLN A 80 -5.36 16.88 5.51
C GLN A 80 -4.45 15.66 5.45
N GLY A 81 -4.91 14.62 4.74
CA GLY A 81 -4.18 13.37 4.60
C GLY A 81 -3.07 13.46 3.55
N GLY A 82 -1.99 12.71 3.80
CA GLY A 82 -0.99 12.43 2.78
C GLY A 82 -1.40 11.25 1.89
N LEU A 83 -0.47 10.80 1.06
CA LEU A 83 -0.55 9.46 0.47
C LEU A 83 -0.25 8.44 1.56
N GLU A 84 -1.21 7.57 1.89
CA GLU A 84 -1.06 6.68 3.03
C GLU A 84 -1.47 5.23 2.75
N SER A 85 -0.94 4.35 3.59
CA SER A 85 -1.22 2.91 3.59
C SER A 85 -2.48 2.59 4.40
N TRP A 86 -3.37 1.79 3.83
CA TRP A 86 -4.61 1.34 4.44
C TRP A 86 -4.75 -0.17 4.33
N THR A 87 -5.62 -0.74 5.15
CA THR A 87 -6.01 -2.14 5.08
C THR A 87 -7.51 -2.29 4.83
N LYS A 88 -7.89 -3.41 4.24
CA LYS A 88 -9.29 -3.83 4.06
C LYS A 88 -9.90 -4.46 5.33
N SER A 89 -9.09 -4.81 6.33
CA SER A 89 -9.52 -5.51 7.55
C SER A 89 -9.36 -4.68 8.81
N LEU A 90 -10.41 -4.63 9.64
CA LEU A 90 -10.35 -4.01 10.97
C LEU A 90 -9.40 -4.79 11.89
N GLU A 91 -9.50 -6.11 11.86
CA GLU A 91 -8.68 -7.03 12.67
C GLU A 91 -7.19 -6.79 12.42
N THR A 92 -6.83 -6.59 11.15
CA THR A 92 -5.48 -6.22 10.73
C THR A 92 -5.03 -4.89 11.33
N ALA A 93 -5.88 -3.85 11.27
CA ALA A 93 -5.55 -2.56 11.85
C ALA A 93 -5.35 -2.65 13.38
N GLN A 94 -6.18 -3.44 14.06
CA GLN A 94 -6.07 -3.72 15.50
C GLN A 94 -4.81 -4.53 15.85
N GLU A 95 -4.46 -5.54 15.05
CA GLU A 95 -3.24 -6.32 15.23
C GLU A 95 -2.01 -5.43 15.10
N PHE A 96 -1.98 -4.55 14.10
CA PHE A 96 -0.89 -3.61 13.93
C PHE A 96 -0.76 -2.66 15.13
N ALA A 97 -1.89 -2.20 15.68
CA ALA A 97 -1.88 -1.39 16.90
C ALA A 97 -1.26 -2.14 18.10
N LYS A 98 -1.57 -3.43 18.26
CA LYS A 98 -0.98 -4.29 19.31
C LYS A 98 0.52 -4.48 19.10
N LEU A 99 0.96 -4.70 17.86
CA LEU A 99 2.39 -4.84 17.53
C LEU A 99 3.16 -3.54 17.77
N SER A 100 2.59 -2.40 17.36
CA SER A 100 3.16 -1.07 17.62
C SER A 100 3.32 -0.79 19.12
N ALA A 101 2.31 -1.15 19.92
CA ALA A 101 2.36 -1.00 21.38
C ALA A 101 3.49 -1.82 22.02
N LYS A 102 3.71 -3.05 21.56
CA LYS A 102 4.80 -3.91 22.05
C LYS A 102 6.19 -3.39 21.65
N ALA A 103 6.32 -2.87 20.44
CA ALA A 103 7.61 -2.42 19.90
C ALA A 103 8.07 -1.07 20.51
N ASN A 104 7.13 -0.16 20.79
CA ASN A 104 7.45 1.22 21.17
C ASN A 104 7.20 1.54 22.66
N GLY A 105 6.77 0.57 23.48
CA GLY A 105 6.43 0.78 24.90
C GLY A 105 5.11 1.53 25.11
N GLU A 106 4.93 2.14 26.29
CA GLU A 106 3.81 3.07 26.53
C GLU A 106 3.91 4.26 25.55
N SER A 107 2.93 4.39 24.67
CA SER A 107 2.87 5.56 23.79
C SER A 107 2.46 6.77 24.61
N LYS A 108 3.13 7.91 24.34
CA LYS A 108 2.69 9.23 24.83
C LYS A 108 1.61 9.85 23.93
N GLY A 109 1.21 9.15 22.87
CA GLY A 109 0.22 9.58 21.89
C GLY A 109 -1.10 8.82 22.00
N ASN A 110 -2.10 9.36 21.31
CA ASN A 110 -3.42 8.80 21.17
C ASN A 110 -3.40 7.75 20.06
N ARG A 111 -3.58 6.51 20.47
CA ARG A 111 -3.71 5.37 19.58
C ARG A 111 -5.15 5.26 19.11
N ILE A 112 -5.37 5.38 17.82
CA ILE A 112 -6.71 5.37 17.22
C ILE A 112 -6.78 4.43 16.02
N ILE A 113 -7.98 3.93 15.76
CA ILE A 113 -8.31 3.28 14.49
C ILE A 113 -9.31 4.16 13.75
N LEU A 114 -8.95 4.49 12.52
CA LEU A 114 -9.81 5.17 11.56
C LEU A 114 -10.53 4.16 10.69
N LYS A 115 -11.78 4.47 10.36
CA LYS A 115 -12.58 3.84 9.31
C LYS A 115 -13.06 4.91 8.35
N VAL A 116 -12.69 4.80 7.09
CA VAL A 116 -13.02 5.78 6.06
C VAL A 116 -13.68 5.08 4.87
N SER A 117 -14.73 5.69 4.31
CA SER A 117 -15.35 5.19 3.08
C SER A 117 -14.36 5.29 1.93
N VAL A 118 -14.39 4.32 1.01
CA VAL A 118 -13.57 4.38 -0.21
C VAL A 118 -13.93 5.58 -1.08
N ASP A 119 -15.18 6.05 -1.04
CA ASP A 119 -15.62 7.27 -1.75
C ASP A 119 -15.01 8.56 -1.17
N GLU A 120 -14.59 8.53 0.10
CA GLU A 120 -13.92 9.64 0.78
C GLU A 120 -12.38 9.57 0.60
N LEU A 121 -11.89 8.52 -0.07
CA LEU A 121 -10.48 8.28 -0.33
C LEU A 121 -10.21 8.32 -1.84
N GLN A 122 -9.11 8.96 -2.22
CA GLN A 122 -8.57 8.77 -3.56
C GLN A 122 -7.70 7.50 -3.54
N VAL A 123 -8.31 6.34 -3.81
CA VAL A 123 -7.57 5.08 -3.94
C VAL A 123 -6.71 5.13 -5.19
N LEU A 124 -5.41 4.90 -5.01
CA LEU A 124 -4.43 4.87 -6.10
C LEU A 124 -4.07 3.44 -6.49
N LEU A 125 -3.95 2.54 -5.51
CA LEU A 125 -3.51 1.18 -5.81
C LEU A 125 -3.96 0.20 -4.72
N ASP A 126 -4.46 -0.96 -5.15
CA ASP A 126 -4.76 -2.13 -4.35
C ASP A 126 -3.65 -3.17 -4.57
N LEU A 127 -2.66 -3.15 -3.68
CA LEU A 127 -1.47 -3.99 -3.76
C LEU A 127 -1.80 -5.46 -3.55
N ASP A 128 -2.82 -5.77 -2.74
CA ASP A 128 -3.31 -7.15 -2.57
C ASP A 128 -3.88 -7.70 -3.88
N SER A 129 -4.74 -6.93 -4.55
CA SER A 129 -5.27 -7.31 -5.86
C SER A 129 -4.17 -7.47 -6.91
N MET A 130 -3.23 -6.54 -6.97
CA MET A 130 -2.08 -6.60 -7.88
C MET A 130 -1.19 -7.82 -7.60
N HIS A 131 -0.91 -8.12 -6.32
CA HIS A 131 -0.10 -9.27 -5.94
C HIS A 131 -0.80 -10.61 -6.20
N ARG A 132 -2.13 -10.65 -6.28
CA ARG A 132 -2.88 -11.85 -6.66
C ARG A 132 -2.86 -12.11 -8.17
N ASP A 133 -2.49 -11.13 -8.99
CA ASP A 133 -2.38 -11.30 -10.45
C ASP A 133 -1.22 -12.27 -10.81
N PRO A 134 -1.49 -13.39 -11.51
CA PRO A 134 -0.47 -14.34 -11.95
C PRO A 134 0.62 -13.72 -12.84
N ASP A 135 0.26 -12.74 -13.68
CA ASP A 135 1.20 -12.07 -14.58
C ASP A 135 2.15 -11.18 -13.77
N PHE A 136 1.65 -10.53 -12.71
CA PHE A 136 2.48 -9.74 -11.80
C PHE A 136 3.50 -10.61 -11.08
N LYS A 137 3.06 -11.77 -10.56
CA LYS A 137 3.96 -12.73 -9.91
C LYS A 137 5.03 -13.25 -10.86
N THR A 138 4.66 -13.50 -12.12
CA THR A 138 5.60 -13.96 -13.14
C THR A 138 6.63 -12.88 -13.47
N ALA A 139 6.19 -11.63 -13.61
CA ALA A 139 7.06 -10.49 -13.85
C ALA A 139 8.05 -10.27 -12.69
N ILE A 140 7.60 -10.35 -11.43
CA ILE A 140 8.49 -10.26 -10.26
C ILE A 140 9.60 -11.30 -10.35
N LYS A 141 9.26 -12.59 -10.52
CA LYS A 141 10.24 -13.67 -10.60
C LYS A 141 11.21 -13.47 -11.76
N TYR A 142 10.71 -13.00 -12.89
CA TYR A 142 11.57 -12.69 -14.03
C TYR A 142 12.59 -11.62 -13.66
N TYR A 143 12.17 -10.49 -13.08
CA TYR A 143 13.05 -9.39 -12.71
C TYR A 143 14.01 -9.71 -11.56
N GLU A 144 13.55 -10.44 -10.54
CA GLU A 144 14.39 -10.97 -9.46
C GLU A 144 15.57 -11.79 -10.00
N ASN A 145 15.31 -12.62 -11.02
CA ASN A 145 16.33 -13.45 -11.66
C ASN A 145 17.28 -12.68 -12.59
N GLN A 146 16.92 -11.47 -13.04
CA GLN A 146 17.77 -10.63 -13.91
C GLN A 146 18.82 -9.83 -13.12
N GLY A 147 18.66 -9.66 -11.80
CA GLY A 147 19.74 -9.21 -10.91
C GLY A 147 19.83 -7.71 -10.57
N LYS A 148 21.04 -7.32 -10.13
CA LYS A 148 21.47 -6.50 -8.95
C LYS A 148 20.73 -5.24 -8.49
N GLU A 149 19.72 -4.73 -9.17
CA GLU A 149 19.03 -3.46 -8.80
C GLU A 149 17.59 -3.64 -8.33
N PHE A 150 17.10 -4.88 -8.24
CA PHE A 150 15.81 -5.16 -7.64
C PHE A 150 15.87 -4.97 -6.13
N ASP A 151 15.06 -4.05 -5.60
CA ASP A 151 14.87 -3.89 -4.16
C ASP A 151 13.94 -5.01 -3.63
N PRO A 152 14.43 -5.93 -2.77
CA PRO A 152 13.64 -7.08 -2.31
C PRO A 152 12.56 -6.63 -1.31
N GLY A 153 11.36 -6.32 -1.79
CA GLY A 153 10.32 -5.70 -0.98
C GLY A 153 8.91 -6.21 -1.14
N LEU A 154 8.64 -6.98 -2.20
CA LEU A 154 7.31 -7.40 -2.62
C LEU A 154 6.79 -8.57 -1.78
N GLY A 155 6.53 -8.28 -0.52
CA GLY A 155 5.76 -9.09 0.40
C GLY A 155 4.93 -8.16 1.26
N PHE A 156 3.74 -8.58 1.68
CA PHE A 156 2.94 -7.84 2.66
C PHE A 156 3.67 -7.86 4.01
N LYS A 157 4.69 -6.99 4.15
CA LYS A 157 5.51 -6.87 5.36
C LYS A 157 4.69 -6.31 6.52
N SER A 158 3.56 -5.66 6.21
CA SER A 158 2.45 -5.51 7.14
C SER A 158 1.12 -5.54 6.40
N ASN A 159 0.15 -6.19 7.04
CA ASN A 159 -1.26 -6.25 6.67
C ASN A 159 -1.91 -4.84 6.56
N GLN A 160 -1.32 -3.82 7.19
CA GLN A 160 -1.75 -2.41 7.06
C GLN A 160 -1.42 -1.75 5.70
N GLN A 161 -0.67 -2.41 4.79
CA GLN A 161 -0.13 -1.80 3.57
C GLN A 161 -0.75 -2.33 2.27
N GLU A 162 -1.96 -2.85 2.34
CA GLU A 162 -2.62 -3.48 1.18
C GLU A 162 -3.20 -2.46 0.19
N VAL A 163 -3.64 -1.31 0.67
CA VAL A 163 -4.27 -0.29 -0.18
C VAL A 163 -3.54 1.04 -0.02
N ILE A 164 -3.17 1.65 -1.14
CA ILE A 164 -2.58 2.97 -1.21
C ILE A 164 -3.69 3.95 -1.56
N ALA A 165 -3.96 4.88 -0.65
CA ALA A 165 -4.96 5.90 -0.89
C ALA A 165 -4.52 7.25 -0.31
N LYS A 166 -4.89 8.32 -0.99
CA LYS A 166 -4.79 9.67 -0.47
C LYS A 166 -6.11 10.04 0.18
N SER A 167 -6.08 10.41 1.46
CA SER A 167 -7.25 11.01 2.10
C SER A 167 -7.28 12.50 1.82
N THR A 168 -8.45 13.03 1.49
CA THR A 168 -8.64 14.49 1.33
C THR A 168 -8.72 15.16 2.70
N ILE A 169 -9.49 14.58 3.63
CA ILE A 169 -9.72 15.10 4.97
C ILE A 169 -9.96 13.94 5.94
N LEU A 170 -9.20 13.86 7.03
CA LEU A 170 -9.45 12.97 8.17
C LEU A 170 -10.04 13.78 9.33
N ALA A 171 -11.12 13.30 9.94
CA ALA A 171 -11.79 14.01 11.03
C ALA A 171 -12.24 13.04 12.13
N ARG A 172 -12.66 13.57 13.27
CA ARG A 172 -13.17 12.81 14.43
C ARG A 172 -14.22 11.76 14.05
N LYS A 173 -15.09 12.06 13.09
CA LYS A 173 -16.14 11.14 12.61
C LYS A 173 -15.59 9.81 12.08
N HIS A 174 -14.32 9.75 11.67
CA HIS A 174 -13.68 8.54 11.17
C HIS A 174 -13.11 7.67 12.29
N ILE A 175 -13.00 8.18 13.52
CA ILE A 175 -12.47 7.40 14.64
C ILE A 175 -13.54 6.40 15.07
N ILE A 176 -13.22 5.12 14.97
CA ILE A 176 -14.09 4.03 15.44
C ILE A 176 -13.62 3.43 16.76
N GLU A 177 -12.32 3.52 17.05
CA GLU A 177 -11.74 3.00 18.28
C GLU A 177 -10.66 3.94 18.80
N ARG A 178 -10.68 4.16 20.12
CA ARG A 178 -9.56 4.74 20.88
C ARG A 178 -8.96 3.63 21.72
N LEU A 179 -7.68 3.36 21.51
CA LEU A 179 -6.95 2.31 22.21
C LEU A 179 -6.24 2.98 23.37
N ASN A 180 -6.91 3.04 24.52
CA ASN A 180 -6.28 3.54 25.74
C ASN A 180 -5.09 2.64 26.09
N SER A 181 -3.96 3.26 26.41
CA SER A 181 -2.82 2.60 27.07
C SER A 181 -3.23 2.06 28.43
#